data_AF-A0A833YFU8-F1
#
_entry.id   AF-A0A833YFU8-F1
#
_cell.length_a   1.000
_cell.length_b   1.000
_cell.length_c   1.000
_cell.angle_alpha   90.00
_cell.angle_beta   90.00
_cell.angle_gamma   90.00
#
_symmetry.space_group_name_H-M   'P 1'
#
loop_
_entity.id
_entity.type
_entity.pdbx_description
1 polymer ?
#
loop_
_entity_poly.entity_id
_entity_poly.type
_entity_poly.pdbx_seq_one_letter_code
_entity_poly.pdbx_strand_id
1 'polypeptide(L)'
;EVFMTTITRINLPRYPRIQFQSYLRVQKTTTGTPATVYFKQLRRLRHNLICQSPPPPLPFAKPKTMGNNDSDADETQFQLLGFSKFVRTNPRSDRFGVQRFHHVEFWCTDATNSARRFSWGLGMPIVAKSDLSTGNLTHASYLLRSGQLCFLFTSPYSPSIASMENFSPTATASIPTFDHAASRAFSSAHGLAVRAIAVQVDDADFAFHASVSHGAKPVSPPVLLDNHATLSEVHLYGDVVLRYVSYKNPNHDHQDSDSPDSWFLPKFEPVDKQSSYPLDFGIRRLDHAVGNVPELSSAVAYVKNFTGFHEFAEFTAEDVGTSESGLNSVVLANNDELVLLPMNEPVYGTKRKSQIQTYLEHNEGSGVQHLALVSEDIFRTLREMRKRSGIGGFEFMPSPPPTYYKKLKHRAGDVLTDEQIKDCEELGILVDRDDQGTLLQIFTKPVGDRPTIFIEIIQRVGCMLKDEEGKVYQKGGCGGFGKGNFSELFKSIEEYEKTLQAKRIPEAASA
;
A
#
# COMPACT_ATOMS: atom_id res chain seq x y z
N GLU A 1 61.74 14.04 -16.44
CA GLU A 1 61.33 12.67 -16.82
C GLU A 1 59.92 12.72 -17.35
N VAL A 2 59.77 12.31 -18.60
CA VAL A 2 58.51 12.20 -19.34
C VAL A 2 58.19 10.72 -19.38
N PHE A 3 57.01 10.28 -18.93
CA PHE A 3 56.46 9.01 -19.40
C PHE A 3 54.95 9.11 -19.60
N MET A 4 54.59 8.98 -20.88
CA MET A 4 53.24 8.82 -21.39
C MET A 4 52.61 7.51 -20.91
N THR A 5 51.32 7.56 -20.63
CA THR A 5 50.48 6.39 -20.37
C THR A 5 50.06 5.76 -21.70
N THR A 6 50.55 4.56 -21.95
CA THR A 6 50.18 3.72 -23.11
C THR A 6 48.82 3.07 -22.86
N ILE A 7 47.83 3.38 -23.70
CA ILE A 7 46.55 2.67 -23.77
C ILE A 7 46.78 1.33 -24.50
N THR A 8 46.63 0.22 -23.80
CA THR A 8 46.66 -1.13 -24.41
C THR A 8 45.24 -1.52 -24.85
N ARG A 9 45.03 -1.65 -26.16
CA ARG A 9 43.83 -2.26 -26.75
C ARG A 9 43.81 -3.76 -26.42
N ILE A 10 42.80 -4.22 -25.70
CA ILE A 10 42.47 -5.65 -25.59
C ILE A 10 41.49 -5.98 -26.73
N ASN A 11 41.95 -6.80 -27.67
CA ASN A 11 41.10 -7.42 -28.70
C ASN A 11 40.31 -8.58 -28.08
N LEU A 12 38.98 -8.49 -28.08
CA LEU A 12 38.08 -9.60 -27.78
C LEU A 12 37.88 -10.47 -29.04
N PRO A 13 37.92 -11.81 -28.94
CA PRO A 13 37.62 -12.68 -30.06
C PRO A 13 36.10 -12.73 -30.35
N ARG A 14 35.77 -12.76 -31.65
CA ARG A 14 34.41 -12.87 -32.19
C ARG A 14 33.78 -14.23 -31.83
N TYR A 15 32.58 -14.20 -31.25
CA TYR A 15 31.71 -15.38 -31.11
C TYR A 15 31.19 -15.87 -32.47
N PRO A 16 31.13 -17.19 -32.73
CA PRO A 16 30.44 -17.72 -33.91
C PRO A 16 28.92 -17.78 -33.69
N ARG A 17 28.16 -17.44 -34.74
CA ARG A 17 26.71 -17.60 -34.86
C ARG A 17 26.33 -19.08 -34.70
N ILE A 18 25.48 -19.40 -33.74
CA ILE A 18 24.84 -20.71 -33.64
C ILE A 18 23.58 -20.69 -34.52
N GLN A 19 23.64 -21.39 -35.65
CA GLN A 19 22.48 -21.83 -36.41
C GLN A 19 21.91 -23.09 -35.74
N PHE A 20 20.63 -23.08 -35.39
CA PHE A 20 19.90 -24.30 -35.04
C PHE A 20 19.70 -25.15 -36.31
N GLN A 21 20.50 -26.19 -36.50
CA GLN A 21 20.19 -27.29 -37.41
C GLN A 21 19.55 -28.44 -36.62
N SER A 22 18.34 -28.77 -37.04
CA SER A 22 17.57 -29.96 -36.67
C SER A 22 18.35 -31.25 -36.93
N TYR A 23 18.54 -32.07 -35.89
CA TYR A 23 18.96 -33.46 -36.03
C TYR A 23 17.87 -34.41 -35.52
N LEU A 24 17.16 -35.01 -36.47
CA LEU A 24 16.40 -36.24 -36.29
C LEU A 24 17.41 -37.40 -36.27
N ARG A 25 17.54 -38.10 -35.14
CA ARG A 25 18.25 -39.38 -35.08
C ARG A 25 17.24 -40.50 -34.77
N VAL A 26 16.99 -41.29 -35.81
CA VAL A 26 16.23 -42.53 -35.77
C VAL A 26 17.11 -43.61 -35.12
N GLN A 27 16.64 -44.21 -34.03
CA GLN A 27 17.10 -45.54 -33.60
C GLN A 27 15.91 -46.52 -33.72
N LYS A 28 16.11 -47.54 -34.55
CA LYS A 28 15.18 -48.65 -34.75
C LYS A 28 15.24 -49.59 -33.53
N THR A 29 14.06 -49.97 -33.08
CA THR A 29 13.71 -50.96 -32.08
C THR A 29 13.87 -52.40 -32.59
N THR A 30 14.19 -53.33 -31.70
CA THR A 30 13.99 -54.77 -31.88
C THR A 30 12.85 -55.25 -30.97
N THR A 31 11.95 -56.07 -31.54
CA THR A 31 10.81 -56.80 -30.92
C THR A 31 9.59 -55.94 -30.56
N GLY A 32 8.33 -56.20 -30.95
CA GLY A 32 7.73 -57.26 -31.74
C GLY A 32 6.28 -57.54 -31.32
N THR A 33 5.28 -56.70 -31.69
CA THR A 33 3.86 -57.04 -32.00
C THR A 33 3.01 -55.76 -32.24
N PRO A 34 1.98 -55.76 -33.11
CA PRO A 34 1.28 -54.55 -33.54
C PRO A 34 -0.01 -54.28 -32.74
N ALA A 35 -0.12 -53.09 -32.13
CA ALA A 35 -1.35 -52.60 -31.52
C ALA A 35 -2.17 -51.75 -32.51
N THR A 36 -2.87 -52.41 -33.43
CA THR A 36 -3.87 -51.77 -34.31
C THR A 36 -5.28 -51.90 -33.73
N VAL A 37 -5.47 -51.72 -32.41
CA VAL A 37 -6.80 -51.58 -31.79
C VAL A 37 -6.69 -50.77 -30.50
N TYR A 38 -6.30 -49.48 -30.54
CA TYR A 38 -6.51 -48.57 -29.38
C TYR A 38 -6.47 -47.07 -29.73
N PHE A 39 -6.69 -46.70 -31.00
CA PHE A 39 -6.72 -45.29 -31.43
C PHE A 39 -8.08 -44.78 -31.91
N LYS A 40 -9.15 -45.58 -31.75
CA LYS A 40 -10.52 -45.16 -32.13
C LYS A 40 -11.47 -44.86 -30.95
N GLN A 41 -11.02 -44.95 -29.70
CA GLN A 41 -11.86 -44.70 -28.52
C GLN A 41 -11.45 -43.51 -27.65
N LEU A 42 -10.35 -42.81 -27.98
CA LEU A 42 -9.93 -41.56 -27.31
C LEU A 42 -10.18 -40.29 -28.13
N ARG A 43 -10.96 -40.38 -29.22
CA ARG A 43 -11.44 -39.24 -30.02
C ARG A 43 -12.89 -38.84 -29.75
N ARG A 44 -13.58 -39.51 -28.81
CA ARG A 44 -14.98 -39.21 -28.43
C ARG A 44 -15.18 -38.67 -27.01
N LEU A 45 -14.12 -38.46 -26.23
CA LEU A 45 -14.19 -37.89 -24.87
C LEU A 45 -13.37 -36.60 -24.67
N ARG A 46 -12.94 -35.95 -25.77
CA ARG A 46 -12.23 -34.66 -25.77
C ARG A 46 -12.99 -33.58 -26.56
N HIS A 47 -14.31 -33.53 -26.38
CA HIS A 47 -15.16 -32.49 -26.96
C HIS A 47 -16.25 -31.94 -26.02
N ASN A 48 -16.13 -32.18 -24.71
CA ASN A 48 -16.98 -31.56 -23.69
C ASN A 48 -16.13 -31.20 -22.48
N LEU A 49 -15.30 -30.16 -22.61
CA LEU A 49 -14.82 -29.28 -21.54
C LEU A 49 -13.74 -28.36 -22.14
N ILE A 50 -14.00 -27.05 -22.07
CA ILE A 50 -13.09 -25.91 -22.32
C ILE A 50 -13.03 -25.42 -23.78
N CYS A 51 -13.84 -24.39 -24.08
CA CYS A 51 -13.48 -23.14 -24.76
C CYS A 51 -14.77 -22.36 -25.09
N GLN A 52 -15.17 -21.41 -24.24
CA GLN A 52 -16.11 -20.36 -24.62
C GLN A 52 -15.49 -19.00 -24.30
N SER A 53 -15.17 -18.26 -25.36
CA SER A 53 -14.80 -16.84 -25.34
C SER A 53 -16.00 -16.00 -24.88
N PRO A 54 -15.79 -14.86 -24.19
CA PRO A 54 -16.88 -13.96 -23.85
C PRO A 54 -17.41 -13.24 -25.11
N PRO A 55 -18.73 -12.95 -25.19
CA PRO A 55 -19.30 -12.19 -26.31
C PRO A 55 -18.98 -10.68 -26.20
N PRO A 56 -19.00 -9.92 -27.32
CA PRO A 56 -18.78 -8.47 -27.31
C PRO A 56 -19.96 -7.72 -26.68
N PRO A 57 -19.75 -6.48 -26.17
CA PRO A 57 -20.80 -5.73 -25.49
C PRO A 57 -21.87 -5.24 -26.47
N LEU A 58 -23.14 -5.47 -26.13
CA LEU A 58 -24.30 -4.92 -26.85
C LEU A 58 -24.64 -3.51 -26.32
N PRO A 59 -25.20 -2.62 -27.17
CA PRO A 59 -25.40 -1.21 -26.85
C PRO A 59 -26.55 -1.00 -25.85
N PHE A 60 -26.36 -0.01 -24.97
CA PHE A 60 -27.32 0.43 -23.96
C PHE A 60 -28.71 0.73 -24.56
N ALA A 61 -29.73 -0.03 -24.13
CA ALA A 61 -31.12 0.30 -24.33
C ALA A 61 -31.65 1.11 -23.12
N LYS A 62 -32.31 2.24 -23.39
CA LYS A 62 -32.92 3.12 -22.38
C LYS A 62 -34.01 2.37 -21.57
N PRO A 63 -34.18 2.62 -20.25
CA PRO A 63 -35.27 2.02 -19.49
C PRO A 63 -36.61 2.66 -19.86
N LYS A 64 -37.63 1.81 -20.07
CA LYS A 64 -39.04 2.20 -20.11
C LYS A 64 -39.56 2.38 -18.68
N THR A 65 -40.33 3.43 -18.47
CA THR A 65 -41.08 3.72 -17.24
C THR A 65 -42.34 2.86 -17.12
N MET A 66 -42.61 2.38 -15.88
CA MET A 66 -43.88 1.94 -15.25
C MET A 66 -43.51 0.89 -14.19
N GLY A 67 -43.94 0.91 -12.93
CA GLY A 67 -44.81 1.74 -12.12
C GLY A 67 -44.75 1.18 -10.67
N ASN A 68 -45.09 2.01 -9.69
CA ASN A 68 -45.03 1.76 -8.24
C ASN A 68 -45.49 0.36 -7.79
N ASN A 69 -44.76 -0.20 -6.82
CA ASN A 69 -45.35 -0.83 -5.64
C ASN A 69 -44.35 -0.78 -4.47
N ASP A 70 -44.87 -0.31 -3.33
CA ASP A 70 -44.17 -0.02 -2.09
C ASP A 70 -43.55 -1.24 -1.43
N SER A 71 -42.32 -1.07 -0.96
CA SER A 71 -41.80 -1.76 0.22
C SER A 71 -40.75 -0.86 0.88
N ASP A 72 -41.14 -0.24 2.01
CA ASP A 72 -40.27 0.51 2.91
C ASP A 72 -39.13 -0.38 3.41
N ALA A 73 -37.97 -0.25 2.75
CA ALA A 73 -36.68 -0.49 3.34
C ALA A 73 -35.98 0.87 3.36
N ASP A 74 -35.61 1.32 4.55
CA ASP A 74 -34.93 2.58 4.82
C ASP A 74 -33.53 2.55 4.16
N GLU A 75 -33.49 2.83 2.85
CA GLU A 75 -32.26 3.20 2.16
C GLU A 75 -31.87 4.60 2.68
N THR A 76 -31.13 4.63 3.78
CA THR A 76 -30.35 5.82 4.13
C THR A 76 -29.42 6.11 2.96
N GLN A 77 -29.86 7.03 2.09
CA GLN A 77 -29.14 7.44 0.90
C GLN A 77 -27.77 7.97 1.34
N PHE A 78 -26.69 7.33 0.88
CA PHE A 78 -25.33 7.79 1.15
C PHE A 78 -25.15 9.20 0.58
N GLN A 79 -25.21 10.20 1.44
CA GLN A 79 -25.08 11.61 1.07
C GLN A 79 -23.94 12.22 1.87
N LEU A 80 -22.88 12.63 1.16
CA LEU A 80 -21.82 13.43 1.76
C LEU A 80 -22.39 14.80 2.12
N LEU A 81 -22.26 15.18 3.39
CA LEU A 81 -22.72 16.48 3.90
C LEU A 81 -21.62 17.55 3.79
N GLY A 82 -20.36 17.10 3.74
CA GLY A 82 -19.17 17.91 3.77
C GLY A 82 -18.72 18.23 5.19
N PHE A 83 -17.42 18.48 5.35
CA PHE A 83 -16.72 18.59 6.63
C PHE A 83 -17.38 19.55 7.62
N SER A 84 -17.93 20.67 7.15
CA SER A 84 -18.58 21.67 8.03
C SER A 84 -19.95 21.24 8.56
N LYS A 85 -20.64 20.32 7.88
CA LYS A 85 -21.96 19.82 8.26
C LYS A 85 -21.91 18.42 8.86
N PHE A 86 -20.77 17.73 8.71
CA PHE A 86 -20.55 16.42 9.29
C PHE A 86 -20.49 16.51 10.82
N VAL A 87 -21.42 15.81 11.48
CA VAL A 87 -21.42 15.66 12.94
C VAL A 87 -20.82 14.31 13.27
N ARG A 88 -19.56 14.32 13.71
CA ARG A 88 -18.86 13.09 14.11
C ARG A 88 -19.55 12.44 15.31
N THR A 89 -19.88 11.17 15.16
CA THR A 89 -20.32 10.30 16.25
C THR A 89 -19.45 9.05 16.26
N ASN A 90 -19.03 8.60 17.44
CA ASN A 90 -18.30 7.34 17.61
C ASN A 90 -19.23 6.35 18.34
N PRO A 91 -19.97 5.51 17.60
CA PRO A 91 -20.89 4.53 18.18
C PRO A 91 -20.17 3.33 18.82
N ARG A 92 -18.84 3.24 18.67
CA ARG A 92 -18.03 2.10 19.09
C ARG A 92 -18.55 0.75 18.57
N SER A 93 -18.77 0.67 17.26
CA SER A 93 -19.47 -0.42 16.59
C SER A 93 -18.58 -1.49 15.94
N ASP A 94 -17.28 -1.55 16.23
CA ASP A 94 -16.39 -2.59 15.69
C ASP A 94 -16.97 -3.99 15.93
N ARG A 95 -16.95 -4.84 14.91
CA ARG A 95 -17.49 -6.22 14.98
C ARG A 95 -16.55 -7.22 15.65
N PHE A 96 -15.29 -6.83 15.82
CA PHE A 96 -14.23 -7.60 16.44
C PHE A 96 -13.21 -6.61 17.04
N GLY A 97 -12.48 -7.03 18.08
CA GLY A 97 -11.51 -6.15 18.73
C GLY A 97 -10.34 -5.82 17.81
N VAL A 98 -10.18 -4.54 17.47
CA VAL A 98 -9.06 -4.01 16.66
C VAL A 98 -8.15 -3.18 17.55
N GLN A 99 -6.87 -3.53 17.58
CA GLN A 99 -5.89 -2.90 18.46
C GLN A 99 -5.15 -1.75 17.78
N ARG A 100 -4.46 -2.06 16.67
CA ARG A 100 -3.59 -1.09 15.96
C ARG A 100 -3.23 -1.59 14.56
N PHE A 101 -2.63 -0.71 13.76
CA PHE A 101 -1.88 -1.15 12.58
C PHE A 101 -0.71 -2.06 13.02
N HIS A 102 -0.56 -3.18 12.30
CA HIS A 102 0.49 -4.16 12.56
C HIS A 102 1.66 -4.00 11.58
N HIS A 103 1.38 -4.06 10.28
CA HIS A 103 2.38 -3.89 9.22
C HIS A 103 1.70 -3.52 7.89
N VAL A 104 2.50 -3.06 6.93
CA VAL A 104 2.09 -2.90 5.53
C VAL A 104 2.99 -3.77 4.67
N GLU A 105 2.41 -4.65 3.85
CA GLU A 105 3.15 -5.48 2.91
C GLU A 105 3.07 -4.90 1.50
N PHE A 106 4.24 -4.66 0.90
CA PHE A 106 4.41 -4.33 -0.50
C PHE A 106 4.76 -5.61 -1.27
N TRP A 107 4.01 -5.88 -2.32
CA TRP A 107 4.47 -6.80 -3.36
C TRP A 107 5.29 -6.03 -4.38
N CYS A 108 6.43 -6.61 -4.74
CA CYS A 108 7.42 -5.96 -5.58
C CYS A 108 8.13 -6.97 -6.48
N THR A 109 8.76 -6.46 -7.53
CA THR A 109 9.52 -7.29 -8.48
C THR A 109 10.86 -7.75 -7.90
N ASP A 110 11.44 -6.96 -6.99
CA ASP A 110 12.63 -7.29 -6.22
C ASP A 110 12.55 -6.68 -4.81
N ALA A 111 12.43 -7.56 -3.80
CA ALA A 111 12.30 -7.15 -2.41
C ALA A 111 13.58 -6.52 -1.87
N THR A 112 14.76 -6.95 -2.33
CA THR A 112 16.05 -6.48 -1.83
C THR A 112 16.26 -4.98 -2.11
N ASN A 113 16.08 -4.55 -3.35
CA ASN A 113 16.26 -3.17 -3.77
C ASN A 113 15.17 -2.28 -3.17
N SER A 114 13.92 -2.74 -3.18
CA SER A 114 12.81 -2.00 -2.59
C SER A 114 13.04 -1.77 -1.08
N ALA A 115 13.33 -2.83 -0.34
CA ALA A 115 13.64 -2.77 1.09
C ALA A 115 14.85 -1.86 1.37
N ARG A 116 15.95 -1.97 0.64
CA ARG A 116 17.14 -1.12 0.87
C ARG A 116 16.89 0.34 0.57
N ARG A 117 16.14 0.65 -0.50
CA ARG A 117 15.78 2.03 -0.84
C ARG A 117 14.91 2.66 0.24
N PHE A 118 13.86 1.95 0.68
CA PHE A 118 13.00 2.43 1.76
C PHE A 118 13.76 2.53 3.08
N SER A 119 14.66 1.59 3.37
CA SER A 119 15.49 1.60 4.57
C SER A 119 16.36 2.86 4.62
N TRP A 120 17.09 3.15 3.54
CA TRP A 120 17.92 4.34 3.42
C TRP A 120 17.10 5.64 3.40
N GLY A 121 16.02 5.67 2.63
CA GLY A 121 15.23 6.87 2.38
C GLY A 121 14.35 7.29 3.57
N LEU A 122 13.83 6.33 4.34
CA LEU A 122 12.98 6.59 5.52
C LEU A 122 13.76 6.45 6.85
N GLY A 123 14.98 5.92 6.81
CA GLY A 123 15.76 5.67 8.01
C GLY A 123 15.18 4.53 8.84
N MET A 124 14.76 3.45 8.19
CA MET A 124 14.18 2.27 8.83
C MET A 124 15.12 1.07 8.65
N PRO A 125 15.75 0.53 9.70
CA PRO A 125 16.61 -0.65 9.59
C PRO A 125 15.80 -1.86 9.09
N ILE A 126 16.46 -2.73 8.33
CA ILE A 126 15.91 -4.05 8.00
C ILE A 126 16.16 -4.96 9.20
N VAL A 127 15.13 -5.26 9.97
CA VAL A 127 15.23 -5.94 11.27
C VAL A 127 14.96 -7.44 11.20
N ALA A 128 14.22 -7.89 10.20
CA ALA A 128 13.92 -9.32 10.01
C ALA A 128 13.88 -9.70 8.53
N LYS A 129 14.12 -10.97 8.25
CA LYS A 129 14.04 -11.54 6.91
C LYS A 129 13.41 -12.93 6.94
N SER A 130 12.80 -13.30 5.81
CA SER A 130 12.45 -14.67 5.47
C SER A 130 12.76 -14.86 3.99
N ASP A 131 13.87 -15.53 3.70
CA ASP A 131 14.40 -15.77 2.36
C ASP A 131 15.11 -17.14 2.28
N LEU A 132 15.83 -17.42 1.19
CA LEU A 132 16.56 -18.69 1.02
C LEU A 132 17.49 -19.01 2.18
N SER A 133 18.12 -18.00 2.80
CA SER A 133 19.05 -18.22 3.91
C SER A 133 18.36 -18.67 5.20
N THR A 134 17.04 -18.45 5.29
CA THR A 134 16.16 -18.89 6.39
C THR A 134 15.35 -20.13 6.02
N GLY A 135 15.64 -20.76 4.88
CA GLY A 135 14.93 -21.95 4.37
C GLY A 135 13.62 -21.65 3.63
N ASN A 136 13.30 -20.39 3.30
CA ASN A 136 12.13 -20.05 2.51
C ASN A 136 12.46 -20.11 1.01
N LEU A 137 11.98 -21.16 0.34
CA LEU A 137 12.15 -21.42 -1.09
C LEU A 137 11.06 -20.77 -1.97
N THR A 138 10.05 -20.14 -1.35
CA THR A 138 8.86 -19.60 -2.01
C THR A 138 9.05 -18.13 -2.37
N HIS A 139 9.46 -17.32 -1.39
CA HIS A 139 9.57 -15.87 -1.55
C HIS A 139 10.72 -15.31 -0.72
N ALA A 140 11.17 -14.12 -1.12
CA ALA A 140 12.04 -13.29 -0.29
C ALA A 140 11.19 -12.20 0.36
N SER A 141 11.27 -12.09 1.68
CA SER A 141 10.57 -11.09 2.48
C SER A 141 11.53 -10.37 3.42
N TYR A 142 11.55 -9.04 3.37
CA TYR A 142 12.39 -8.19 4.22
C TYR A 142 11.54 -7.20 5.02
N LEU A 143 11.67 -7.22 6.35
CA LEU A 143 10.92 -6.37 7.26
C LEU A 143 11.77 -5.18 7.71
N LEU A 144 11.30 -3.98 7.41
CA LEU A 144 11.83 -2.73 7.93
C LEU A 144 11.03 -2.30 9.14
N ARG A 145 11.69 -1.75 10.16
CA ARG A 145 11.02 -1.25 11.36
C ARG A 145 11.59 0.08 11.84
N SER A 146 10.71 1.00 12.23
CA SER A 146 11.06 2.22 12.96
C SER A 146 9.96 2.53 13.97
N GLY A 147 10.29 2.43 15.26
CA GLY A 147 9.29 2.36 16.34
C GLY A 147 8.33 1.18 16.15
N GLN A 148 7.04 1.49 16.05
CA GLN A 148 5.93 0.57 15.77
C GLN A 148 5.61 0.44 14.27
N LEU A 149 6.19 1.27 13.40
CA LEU A 149 5.98 1.17 11.96
C LEU A 149 6.75 -0.02 11.39
N CYS A 150 6.03 -0.92 10.72
CA CYS A 150 6.59 -2.11 10.06
C CYS A 150 6.21 -2.12 8.56
N PHE A 151 7.23 -2.11 7.69
CA PHE A 151 7.05 -2.30 6.24
C PHE A 151 7.69 -3.61 5.82
N LEU A 152 6.90 -4.46 5.17
CA LEU A 152 7.33 -5.75 4.64
C LEU A 152 7.42 -5.67 3.13
N PHE A 153 8.55 -6.06 2.54
CA PHE A 153 8.72 -6.12 1.09
C PHE A 153 8.88 -7.57 0.68
N THR A 154 8.00 -8.04 -0.21
CA THR A 154 7.95 -9.44 -0.62
C THR A 154 8.00 -9.58 -2.14
N SER A 155 8.84 -10.49 -2.62
CA SER A 155 8.98 -10.83 -4.05
C SER A 155 9.05 -12.35 -4.26
N PRO A 156 8.44 -12.90 -5.33
CA PRO A 156 8.44 -14.34 -5.59
C PRO A 156 9.83 -14.82 -6.04
N TYR A 157 10.24 -15.98 -5.56
CA TYR A 157 11.29 -16.74 -6.23
C TYR A 157 10.74 -17.46 -7.48
N SER A 158 11.64 -18.09 -8.23
CA SER A 158 11.21 -19.04 -9.27
C SER A 158 10.55 -20.25 -8.60
N PRO A 159 9.34 -20.68 -9.01
CA PRO A 159 8.71 -21.90 -8.47
C PRO A 159 9.58 -23.14 -8.64
N SER A 160 10.51 -23.11 -9.61
CA SER A 160 11.46 -24.20 -9.84
C SER A 160 12.40 -24.44 -8.65
N ILE A 161 12.71 -23.43 -7.83
CA ILE A 161 13.63 -23.57 -6.69
C ILE A 161 13.08 -24.58 -5.68
N ALA A 162 11.83 -24.40 -5.23
CA ALA A 162 11.16 -25.37 -4.36
C ALA A 162 11.06 -26.77 -5.01
N SER A 163 10.79 -26.83 -6.33
CA SER A 163 10.67 -28.11 -7.03
C SER A 163 11.98 -28.90 -7.11
N MET A 164 13.14 -28.22 -7.18
CA MET A 164 14.46 -28.88 -7.19
C MET A 164 14.75 -29.59 -5.87
N GLU A 165 14.16 -29.11 -4.78
CA GLU A 165 14.27 -29.71 -3.45
C GLU A 165 13.11 -30.67 -3.12
N ASN A 166 12.29 -31.02 -4.12
CA ASN A 166 11.09 -31.86 -3.97
C ASN A 166 10.03 -31.30 -3.00
N PHE A 167 9.99 -29.98 -2.81
CA PHE A 167 8.94 -29.30 -2.05
C PHE A 167 7.83 -28.78 -2.98
N SER A 168 6.61 -28.69 -2.44
CA SER A 168 5.55 -27.87 -3.06
C SER A 168 6.01 -26.40 -3.11
N PRO A 169 5.68 -25.63 -4.16
CA PRO A 169 6.04 -24.21 -4.25
C PRO A 169 5.63 -23.36 -3.05
N THR A 170 4.65 -23.79 -2.25
CA THR A 170 4.15 -23.09 -1.06
C THR A 170 4.61 -23.69 0.28
N ALA A 171 5.33 -24.81 0.27
CA ALA A 171 5.60 -25.60 1.48
C ALA A 171 6.43 -24.83 2.54
N THR A 172 7.32 -23.95 2.08
CA THR A 172 8.29 -23.24 2.92
C THR A 172 7.93 -21.77 3.13
N ALA A 173 6.74 -21.34 2.69
CA ALA A 173 6.32 -19.95 2.80
C ALA A 173 6.14 -19.57 4.29
N SER A 174 6.78 -18.48 4.73
CA SER A 174 6.54 -17.88 6.05
C SER A 174 5.21 -17.11 6.11
N ILE A 175 4.81 -16.51 4.99
CA ILE A 175 3.50 -15.90 4.77
C ILE A 175 2.63 -16.93 4.03
N PRO A 176 1.66 -17.59 4.68
CA PRO A 176 0.93 -18.72 4.10
C PRO A 176 -0.02 -18.31 2.96
N THR A 177 -0.34 -17.02 2.86
CA THR A 177 -1.25 -16.45 1.86
C THR A 177 -0.55 -16.05 0.56
N PHE A 178 0.78 -16.21 0.51
CA PHE A 178 1.56 -15.86 -0.67
C PHE A 178 1.27 -16.80 -1.85
N ASP A 179 0.96 -16.22 -3.00
CA ASP A 179 0.81 -16.94 -4.27
C ASP A 179 1.71 -16.37 -5.36
N HIS A 180 2.40 -17.28 -6.07
CA HIS A 180 3.37 -16.95 -7.10
C HIS A 180 2.76 -16.28 -8.34
N ALA A 181 1.56 -16.70 -8.74
CA ALA A 181 0.89 -16.17 -9.93
C ALA A 181 0.29 -14.80 -9.60
N ALA A 182 -0.40 -14.69 -8.47
CA ALA A 182 -0.97 -13.45 -7.96
C ALA A 182 0.12 -12.38 -7.74
N SER A 183 1.26 -12.73 -7.12
CA SER A 183 2.33 -11.76 -6.88
C SER A 183 2.94 -11.20 -8.18
N ARG A 184 3.13 -12.04 -9.20
CA ARG A 184 3.61 -11.59 -10.52
C ARG A 184 2.57 -10.76 -11.27
N ALA A 185 1.30 -11.19 -11.24
CA ALA A 185 0.20 -10.47 -11.87
C ALA A 185 0.04 -9.09 -11.23
N PHE A 186 0.00 -9.02 -9.91
CA PHE A 186 -0.07 -7.77 -9.13
C PHE A 186 1.08 -6.82 -9.46
N SER A 187 2.33 -7.30 -9.41
CA SER A 187 3.49 -6.45 -9.69
C SER A 187 3.52 -5.96 -11.15
N SER A 188 2.97 -6.74 -12.08
CA SER A 188 2.86 -6.35 -13.49
C SER A 188 1.75 -5.31 -13.71
N ALA A 189 0.59 -5.49 -13.07
CA ALA A 189 -0.55 -4.59 -13.15
C ALA A 189 -0.31 -3.25 -12.45
N HIS A 190 0.34 -3.24 -11.27
CA HIS A 190 0.42 -2.04 -10.42
C HIS A 190 1.84 -1.48 -10.27
N GLY A 191 2.88 -2.26 -10.57
CA GLY A 191 4.27 -1.91 -10.23
C GLY A 191 4.56 -2.16 -8.74
N LEU A 192 5.33 -1.28 -8.10
CA LEU A 192 5.52 -1.29 -6.64
C LEU A 192 4.25 -0.76 -5.97
N ALA A 193 3.51 -1.63 -5.27
CA ALA A 193 2.27 -1.25 -4.60
C ALA A 193 2.04 -2.06 -3.32
N VAL A 194 1.16 -1.54 -2.45
CA VAL A 194 0.76 -2.22 -1.22
C VAL A 194 -0.22 -3.34 -1.54
N ARG A 195 0.11 -4.56 -1.13
CA ARG A 195 -0.77 -5.73 -1.23
C ARG A 195 -1.64 -5.87 0.01
N ALA A 196 -1.06 -5.73 1.21
CA ALA A 196 -1.78 -5.97 2.46
C ALA A 196 -1.63 -4.79 3.43
N ILE A 197 -2.76 -4.30 3.94
CA ILE A 197 -2.82 -3.50 5.15
C ILE A 197 -3.14 -4.46 6.30
N ALA A 198 -2.19 -4.66 7.20
CA ALA A 198 -2.37 -5.58 8.32
C ALA A 198 -2.73 -4.84 9.60
N VAL A 199 -3.76 -5.33 10.28
CA VAL A 199 -4.19 -4.84 11.59
C VAL A 199 -4.08 -5.95 12.62
N GLN A 200 -3.61 -5.58 13.81
CA GLN A 200 -3.61 -6.48 14.96
C GLN A 200 -5.01 -6.50 15.55
N VAL A 201 -5.54 -7.70 15.73
CA VAL A 201 -6.87 -7.96 16.30
C VAL A 201 -6.74 -8.91 17.48
N ASP A 202 -7.77 -8.94 18.33
CA ASP A 202 -7.80 -9.86 19.47
C ASP A 202 -7.77 -11.32 19.03
N ASP A 203 -8.52 -11.66 17.99
CA ASP A 203 -8.56 -13.00 17.39
C ASP A 203 -8.80 -12.90 15.88
N ALA A 204 -7.81 -13.30 15.08
CA ALA A 204 -7.86 -13.26 13.62
C ALA A 204 -8.78 -14.34 13.02
N ASP A 205 -9.08 -15.41 13.76
CA ASP A 205 -10.10 -16.38 13.35
C ASP A 205 -11.49 -15.76 13.49
N PHE A 206 -11.80 -15.23 14.68
CA PHE A 206 -13.06 -14.56 14.93
C PHE A 206 -13.27 -13.35 14.00
N ALA A 207 -12.26 -12.50 13.82
CA ALA A 207 -12.32 -11.33 12.94
C ALA A 207 -12.65 -11.73 11.50
N PHE A 208 -12.04 -12.81 10.98
CA PHE A 208 -12.36 -13.31 9.64
C PHE A 208 -13.83 -13.75 9.51
N HIS A 209 -14.31 -14.58 10.43
CA HIS A 209 -15.67 -15.10 10.37
C HIS A 209 -16.73 -14.00 10.61
N ALA A 210 -16.45 -13.05 11.52
CA ALA A 210 -17.26 -11.86 11.73
C ALA A 210 -17.32 -11.00 10.46
N SER A 211 -16.20 -10.78 9.78
CA SER A 211 -16.16 -10.04 8.52
C SER A 211 -16.93 -10.74 7.39
N VAL A 212 -16.69 -12.04 7.18
CA VAL A 212 -17.34 -12.80 6.09
C VAL A 212 -18.85 -12.91 6.31
N SER A 213 -19.31 -13.12 7.56
CA SER A 213 -20.75 -13.12 7.89
C SER A 213 -21.42 -11.76 7.65
N HIS A 214 -20.65 -10.68 7.57
CA HIS A 214 -21.11 -9.32 7.24
C HIS A 214 -20.67 -8.88 5.84
N GLY A 215 -20.47 -9.83 4.93
CA GLY A 215 -20.34 -9.57 3.50
C GLY A 215 -18.91 -9.35 3.00
N ALA A 216 -17.88 -9.43 3.84
CA ALA A 216 -16.50 -9.41 3.36
C ALA A 216 -16.23 -10.58 2.41
N LYS A 217 -15.57 -10.30 1.29
CA LYS A 217 -15.15 -11.35 0.36
C LYS A 217 -13.90 -12.04 0.94
N PRO A 218 -13.95 -13.35 1.24
CA PRO A 218 -12.81 -14.05 1.81
C PRO A 218 -11.66 -14.13 0.80
N VAL A 219 -10.43 -13.91 1.27
CA VAL A 219 -9.21 -14.09 0.44
C VAL A 219 -8.37 -15.24 0.97
N SER A 220 -8.14 -15.30 2.27
CA SER A 220 -7.48 -16.44 2.91
C SER A 220 -8.13 -16.74 4.26
N PRO A 221 -8.59 -17.99 4.51
CA PRO A 221 -9.14 -18.37 5.80
C PRO A 221 -8.05 -18.31 6.89
N PRO A 222 -8.44 -18.36 8.18
CA PRO A 222 -7.49 -18.33 9.28
C PRO A 222 -6.47 -19.48 9.21
N VAL A 223 -5.19 -19.12 9.28
CA VAL A 223 -4.06 -20.05 9.33
C VAL A 223 -3.30 -19.82 10.64
N LEU A 224 -3.23 -20.87 11.46
CA LEU A 224 -2.39 -20.89 12.66
C LEU A 224 -0.93 -21.16 12.27
N LEU A 225 -0.05 -20.22 12.60
CA LEU A 225 1.38 -20.24 12.31
C LEU A 225 2.14 -20.66 13.57
N ASP A 226 2.80 -21.82 13.50
CA ASP A 226 3.67 -22.40 14.52
C ASP A 226 3.11 -22.30 15.95
N ASN A 227 1.79 -22.50 16.09
CA ASN A 227 1.07 -22.41 17.36
C ASN A 227 1.17 -21.07 18.09
N HIS A 228 1.63 -20.00 17.43
CA HIS A 228 1.93 -18.70 18.02
C HIS A 228 1.01 -17.59 17.51
N ALA A 229 0.97 -17.40 16.19
CA ALA A 229 0.22 -16.33 15.53
C ALA A 229 -0.87 -16.90 14.62
N THR A 230 -2.00 -16.22 14.50
CA THR A 230 -3.05 -16.54 13.51
C THR A 230 -3.13 -15.41 12.50
N LEU A 231 -3.20 -15.77 11.22
CA LEU A 231 -3.30 -14.83 10.11
C LEU A 231 -4.50 -15.20 9.22
N SER A 232 -5.30 -14.20 8.85
CA SER A 232 -6.40 -14.34 7.89
C SER A 232 -6.52 -13.09 7.01
N GLU A 233 -7.17 -13.20 5.86
CA GLU A 233 -7.28 -12.10 4.90
C GLU A 233 -8.67 -12.01 4.27
N VAL A 234 -9.18 -10.78 4.19
CA VAL A 234 -10.38 -10.43 3.43
C VAL A 234 -10.06 -9.35 2.40
N HIS A 235 -10.85 -9.29 1.34
CA HIS A 235 -10.73 -8.26 0.31
C HIS A 235 -11.09 -6.88 0.88
N LEU A 236 -10.24 -5.87 0.63
CA LEU A 236 -10.48 -4.49 1.06
C LEU A 236 -10.99 -3.63 -0.11
N TYR A 237 -10.15 -3.37 -1.11
CA TYR A 237 -10.50 -2.70 -2.38
C TYR A 237 -9.47 -3.04 -3.46
N GLY A 238 -9.87 -3.07 -4.74
CA GLY A 238 -8.97 -3.48 -5.83
C GLY A 238 -8.34 -4.84 -5.57
N ASP A 239 -7.01 -4.93 -5.67
CA ASP A 239 -6.23 -6.11 -5.27
C ASP A 239 -5.57 -5.95 -3.88
N VAL A 240 -6.07 -5.04 -3.04
CA VAL A 240 -5.60 -4.84 -1.67
C VAL A 240 -6.41 -5.71 -0.70
N VAL A 241 -5.73 -6.34 0.25
CA VAL A 241 -6.34 -7.12 1.32
C VAL A 241 -6.23 -6.39 2.66
N LEU A 242 -7.25 -6.58 3.50
CA LEU A 242 -7.16 -6.32 4.92
C LEU A 242 -6.75 -7.62 5.59
N ARG A 243 -5.55 -7.63 6.20
CA ARG A 243 -5.00 -8.79 6.88
C ARG A 243 -5.23 -8.66 8.38
N TYR A 244 -5.81 -9.68 8.98
CA TYR A 244 -5.93 -9.78 10.43
C TYR A 244 -4.77 -10.61 10.98
N VAL A 245 -4.15 -10.12 12.06
CA VAL A 245 -3.09 -10.84 12.78
C VAL A 245 -3.46 -10.84 14.27
N SER A 246 -3.46 -12.02 14.89
CA SER A 246 -3.57 -12.16 16.34
C SER A 246 -2.51 -13.11 16.88
N TYR A 247 -2.23 -13.03 18.18
CA TYR A 247 -1.22 -13.84 18.85
C TYR A 247 -1.85 -14.53 20.06
N LYS A 248 -1.49 -15.79 20.33
CA LYS A 248 -2.05 -16.53 21.49
C LYS A 248 -1.72 -15.90 22.84
N ASN A 249 -0.58 -15.20 22.94
CA ASN A 249 -0.16 -14.48 24.14
C ASN A 249 -0.06 -12.97 23.83
N PRO A 250 -1.15 -12.21 24.02
CA PRO A 250 -1.20 -10.78 23.70
C PRO A 250 -0.23 -9.92 24.53
N ASN A 251 0.24 -10.42 25.69
CA ASN A 251 1.24 -9.75 26.52
C ASN A 251 2.70 -9.92 26.03
N HIS A 252 2.93 -10.57 24.87
CA HIS A 252 4.25 -10.65 24.24
C HIS A 252 4.58 -9.40 23.41
N ASP A 253 4.31 -8.21 23.95
CA ASP A 253 4.94 -6.98 23.45
C ASP A 253 6.40 -6.93 23.97
N HIS A 254 7.17 -7.99 23.72
CA HIS A 254 8.61 -8.00 23.99
C HIS A 254 9.29 -7.19 22.89
N GLN A 255 9.20 -5.86 22.98
CA GLN A 255 10.07 -4.95 22.23
C GLN A 255 11.56 -5.27 22.46
N ASP A 256 11.88 -5.99 23.55
CA ASP A 256 13.22 -6.45 23.93
C ASP A 256 13.57 -7.88 23.48
N SER A 257 12.68 -8.58 22.76
CA SER A 257 13.05 -9.88 22.16
C SER A 257 13.82 -9.65 20.86
N ASP A 258 15.08 -10.07 20.83
CA ASP A 258 15.92 -10.07 19.63
C ASP A 258 15.38 -11.00 18.52
N SER A 259 14.32 -11.78 18.77
CA SER A 259 13.80 -12.81 17.86
C SER A 259 12.47 -12.39 17.18
N PRO A 260 12.49 -12.03 15.87
CA PRO A 260 11.28 -11.59 15.15
C PRO A 260 10.17 -12.63 15.04
N ASP A 261 10.50 -13.93 15.10
CA ASP A 261 9.50 -15.00 15.16
C ASP A 261 8.53 -14.87 16.36
N SER A 262 8.97 -14.23 17.44
CA SER A 262 8.20 -14.04 18.66
C SER A 262 7.28 -12.81 18.63
N TRP A 263 7.65 -11.73 17.93
CA TRP A 263 6.91 -10.46 17.95
C TRP A 263 6.38 -10.00 16.58
N PHE A 264 6.77 -10.65 15.48
CA PHE A 264 6.30 -10.36 14.12
C PHE A 264 5.55 -11.54 13.50
N LEU A 265 6.24 -12.53 12.95
CA LEU A 265 5.60 -13.71 12.37
C LEU A 265 6.57 -14.89 12.47
N PRO A 266 6.10 -16.11 12.73
CA PRO A 266 6.95 -17.29 12.73
C PRO A 266 7.74 -17.43 11.40
N LYS A 267 8.94 -18.01 11.49
CA LYS A 267 9.88 -18.21 10.35
C LYS A 267 10.46 -16.93 9.75
N PHE A 268 10.40 -15.82 10.50
CA PHE A 268 11.24 -14.65 10.27
C PHE A 268 12.44 -14.67 11.21
N GLU A 269 13.63 -14.52 10.65
CA GLU A 269 14.88 -14.48 11.41
C GLU A 269 15.43 -13.06 11.50
N PRO A 270 16.17 -12.71 12.57
CA PRO A 270 16.80 -11.40 12.66
C PRO A 270 17.86 -11.22 11.57
N VAL A 271 18.00 -9.99 11.07
CA VAL A 271 19.13 -9.64 10.20
C VAL A 271 20.37 -9.41 11.06
N ASP A 272 21.54 -9.87 10.60
CA ASP A 272 22.81 -9.62 11.27
C ASP A 272 23.02 -8.12 11.54
N LYS A 273 23.38 -7.76 12.78
CA LYS A 273 23.66 -6.39 13.22
C LYS A 273 24.75 -5.72 12.37
N GLN A 274 25.66 -6.48 11.77
CA GLN A 274 26.65 -5.93 10.82
C GLN A 274 26.04 -5.53 9.47
N SER A 275 24.96 -6.20 9.06
CA SER A 275 24.23 -5.96 7.81
C SER A 275 23.07 -4.97 7.96
N SER A 276 22.56 -4.78 9.18
CA SER A 276 21.49 -3.83 9.50
C SER A 276 22.05 -2.60 10.20
N TYR A 277 22.36 -1.55 9.44
CA TYR A 277 22.77 -0.26 10.00
C TYR A 277 21.61 0.35 10.84
N PRO A 278 21.86 0.82 12.07
CA PRO A 278 20.81 1.32 12.98
C PRO A 278 20.34 2.72 12.58
N LEU A 279 19.72 2.84 11.41
CA LEU A 279 19.12 4.08 10.95
C LEU A 279 17.92 4.44 11.83
N ASP A 280 17.77 5.70 12.20
CA ASP A 280 16.51 6.19 12.77
C ASP A 280 16.38 7.70 12.56
N PHE A 281 15.40 8.07 11.73
CA PHE A 281 15.12 9.47 11.44
C PHE A 281 14.00 10.04 12.33
N GLY A 282 13.36 9.22 13.17
CA GLY A 282 12.30 9.67 14.08
C GLY A 282 10.89 9.22 13.70
N ILE A 283 10.71 8.36 12.69
CA ILE A 283 9.40 7.81 12.31
C ILE A 283 8.98 6.76 13.36
N ARG A 284 7.71 6.72 13.75
CA ARG A 284 7.24 5.89 14.89
C ARG A 284 6.08 4.97 14.59
N ARG A 285 5.10 5.38 13.80
CA ARG A 285 3.91 4.54 13.52
C ARG A 285 3.24 4.95 12.21
N LEU A 286 2.38 4.06 11.71
CA LEU A 286 1.41 4.41 10.67
C LEU A 286 0.28 5.21 11.34
N ASP A 287 -0.08 6.35 10.74
CA ASP A 287 -1.25 7.14 11.17
C ASP A 287 -2.51 6.68 10.46
N HIS A 288 -2.44 6.62 9.13
CA HIS A 288 -3.56 6.24 8.28
C HIS A 288 -3.06 5.70 6.94
N ALA A 289 -3.88 4.88 6.29
CA ALA A 289 -3.62 4.31 4.98
C ALA A 289 -4.80 4.60 4.05
N VAL A 290 -4.54 5.30 2.94
CA VAL A 290 -5.60 5.85 2.09
C VAL A 290 -5.77 5.03 0.81
N GLY A 291 -7.00 4.61 0.53
CA GLY A 291 -7.37 3.93 -0.70
C GLY A 291 -7.99 4.87 -1.74
N ASN A 292 -7.71 4.64 -3.02
CA ASN A 292 -8.44 5.26 -4.12
C ASN A 292 -9.39 4.24 -4.75
N VAL A 293 -10.65 4.63 -4.94
CA VAL A 293 -11.72 3.82 -5.51
C VAL A 293 -12.47 4.61 -6.59
N PRO A 294 -13.09 3.94 -7.58
CA PRO A 294 -13.89 4.63 -8.59
C PRO A 294 -15.19 5.20 -8.01
N GLU A 295 -15.79 4.51 -7.02
CA GLU A 295 -17.06 4.89 -6.39
C GLU A 295 -16.91 4.76 -4.87
N LEU A 296 -17.03 5.88 -4.16
CA LEU A 296 -16.78 5.97 -2.71
C LEU A 296 -17.90 5.34 -1.89
N SER A 297 -19.15 5.60 -2.26
CA SER A 297 -20.32 5.14 -1.51
C SER A 297 -20.35 3.61 -1.33
N SER A 298 -20.13 2.87 -2.42
CA SER A 298 -20.12 1.41 -2.41
C SER A 298 -18.92 0.84 -1.65
N ALA A 299 -17.73 1.45 -1.79
CA ALA A 299 -16.54 1.03 -1.07
C ALA A 299 -16.64 1.29 0.44
N VAL A 300 -17.09 2.48 0.83
CA VAL A 300 -17.32 2.84 2.23
C VAL A 300 -18.36 1.92 2.85
N ALA A 301 -19.51 1.74 2.20
CA ALA A 301 -20.56 0.85 2.69
C ALA A 301 -20.05 -0.59 2.85
N TYR A 302 -19.28 -1.11 1.88
CA TYR A 302 -18.68 -2.44 1.96
C TYR A 302 -17.77 -2.59 3.19
N VAL A 303 -16.78 -1.69 3.34
CA VAL A 303 -15.80 -1.77 4.45
C VAL A 303 -16.48 -1.56 5.80
N LYS A 304 -17.29 -0.50 5.94
CA LYS A 304 -18.07 -0.20 7.14
C LYS A 304 -18.96 -1.37 7.53
N ASN A 305 -19.61 -2.02 6.57
CA ASN A 305 -20.51 -3.12 6.87
C ASN A 305 -19.79 -4.32 7.46
N PHE A 306 -18.62 -4.73 6.96
CA PHE A 306 -17.96 -5.92 7.48
C PHE A 306 -17.05 -5.68 8.69
N THR A 307 -16.49 -4.47 8.86
CA THR A 307 -15.66 -4.16 10.03
C THR A 307 -16.46 -3.61 11.20
N GLY A 308 -17.56 -2.89 10.93
CA GLY A 308 -18.24 -2.07 11.93
C GLY A 308 -17.56 -0.73 12.21
N PHE A 309 -16.52 -0.36 11.44
CA PHE A 309 -15.83 0.92 11.58
C PHE A 309 -16.79 2.09 11.34
N HIS A 310 -16.65 3.17 12.10
CA HIS A 310 -17.48 4.36 11.94
C HIS A 310 -16.81 5.41 11.06
N GLU A 311 -17.65 6.31 10.52
CA GLU A 311 -17.17 7.48 9.79
C GLU A 311 -16.59 8.49 10.78
N PHE A 312 -15.31 8.80 10.62
CA PHE A 312 -14.58 9.73 11.46
C PHE A 312 -14.62 11.15 10.91
N ALA A 313 -14.50 11.29 9.59
CA ALA A 313 -14.53 12.55 8.87
C ALA A 313 -14.89 12.32 7.40
N GLU A 314 -15.40 13.35 6.76
CA GLU A 314 -15.62 13.37 5.31
C GLU A 314 -15.20 14.73 4.73
N PHE A 315 -14.84 14.71 3.45
CA PHE A 315 -14.43 15.88 2.68
C PHE A 315 -15.05 15.80 1.30
N THR A 316 -15.75 16.84 0.86
CA THR A 316 -16.27 16.92 -0.51
C THR A 316 -15.39 17.77 -1.43
N ALA A 317 -15.68 17.73 -2.73
CA ALA A 317 -15.04 18.60 -3.71
C ALA A 317 -15.10 20.09 -3.32
N GLU A 318 -16.20 20.54 -2.70
CA GLU A 318 -16.36 21.91 -2.23
C GLU A 318 -15.47 22.23 -1.02
N ASP A 319 -15.14 21.22 -0.21
CA ASP A 319 -14.32 21.36 0.98
C ASP A 319 -12.82 21.43 0.66
N VAL A 320 -12.35 20.64 -0.30
CA VAL A 320 -10.91 20.40 -0.54
C VAL A 320 -10.46 20.64 -1.97
N GLY A 321 -11.38 20.78 -2.93
CA GLY A 321 -11.07 20.97 -4.34
C GLY A 321 -10.36 22.29 -4.65
N THR A 322 -9.69 22.32 -5.81
CA THR A 322 -9.17 23.54 -6.43
C THR A 322 -10.20 24.06 -7.44
N SER A 323 -9.91 25.23 -8.04
CA SER A 323 -10.67 25.70 -9.20
C SER A 323 -10.55 24.80 -10.44
N GLU A 324 -9.66 23.80 -10.39
CA GLU A 324 -9.28 22.96 -11.53
C GLU A 324 -9.63 21.48 -11.33
N SER A 325 -9.58 20.94 -10.10
CA SER A 325 -9.80 19.52 -9.80
C SER A 325 -10.35 19.29 -8.38
N GLY A 326 -10.86 18.09 -8.09
CA GLY A 326 -11.37 17.75 -6.76
C GLY A 326 -11.38 16.24 -6.49
N LEU A 327 -11.69 15.90 -5.24
CA LEU A 327 -11.99 14.55 -4.77
C LEU A 327 -13.11 14.60 -3.73
N ASN A 328 -13.78 13.48 -3.53
CA ASN A 328 -14.54 13.22 -2.31
C ASN A 328 -13.78 12.19 -1.48
N SER A 329 -13.83 12.30 -0.15
CA SER A 329 -13.13 11.41 0.77
C SER A 329 -13.96 11.12 2.01
N VAL A 330 -13.90 9.89 2.50
CA VAL A 330 -14.46 9.48 3.79
C VAL A 330 -13.41 8.70 4.56
N VAL A 331 -13.26 9.03 5.84
CA VAL A 331 -12.36 8.35 6.77
C VAL A 331 -13.15 7.35 7.61
N LEU A 332 -12.82 6.07 7.49
CA LEU A 332 -13.31 5.05 8.42
C LEU A 332 -12.31 4.86 9.57
N ALA A 333 -12.82 4.64 10.78
CA ALA A 333 -12.03 4.45 11.99
C ALA A 333 -12.54 3.25 12.81
N ASN A 334 -11.62 2.56 13.49
CA ASN A 334 -11.99 1.61 14.54
C ASN A 334 -12.48 2.34 15.80
N ASN A 335 -12.97 1.59 16.79
CA ASN A 335 -13.54 2.11 18.04
C ASN A 335 -12.66 3.14 18.76
N ASP A 336 -11.35 2.87 18.84
CA ASP A 336 -10.37 3.72 19.51
C ASP A 336 -9.69 4.72 18.57
N GLU A 337 -10.09 4.68 17.29
CA GLU A 337 -9.69 5.62 16.23
C GLU A 337 -8.16 5.66 16.01
N LEU A 338 -7.50 4.53 16.25
CA LEU A 338 -6.07 4.30 16.01
C LEU A 338 -5.79 3.69 14.64
N VAL A 339 -6.77 2.99 14.08
CA VAL A 339 -6.75 2.46 12.71
C VAL A 339 -7.66 3.33 11.87
N LEU A 340 -7.06 4.10 10.97
CA LEU A 340 -7.73 5.08 10.12
C LEU A 340 -7.56 4.68 8.65
N LEU A 341 -8.67 4.41 7.96
CA LEU A 341 -8.71 3.99 6.56
C LEU A 341 -9.53 4.98 5.72
N PRO A 342 -8.93 6.11 5.30
CA PRO A 342 -9.54 6.99 4.33
C PRO A 342 -9.71 6.33 2.96
N MET A 343 -10.80 6.66 2.27
CA MET A 343 -11.05 6.27 0.88
C MET A 343 -11.43 7.50 0.07
N ASN A 344 -10.92 7.60 -1.16
CA ASN A 344 -11.20 8.71 -2.07
C ASN A 344 -11.85 8.23 -3.37
N GLU A 345 -12.72 9.06 -3.95
CA GLU A 345 -13.19 8.94 -5.34
C GLU A 345 -12.86 10.18 -6.18
N PRO A 346 -12.74 10.02 -7.51
CA PRO A 346 -12.56 11.16 -8.41
C PRO A 346 -13.85 11.98 -8.55
N VAL A 347 -13.70 13.30 -8.66
CA VAL A 347 -14.78 14.18 -9.11
C VAL A 347 -14.62 14.44 -10.60
N TYR A 348 -15.66 14.16 -11.38
CA TYR A 348 -15.66 14.33 -12.83
C TYR A 348 -16.22 15.70 -13.26
N GLY A 349 -15.94 16.10 -14.50
CA GLY A 349 -16.44 17.36 -15.07
C GLY A 349 -15.66 18.61 -14.64
N THR A 350 -14.54 18.46 -13.94
CA THR A 350 -13.63 19.54 -13.57
C THR A 350 -12.72 19.93 -14.75
N LYS A 351 -12.12 21.13 -14.72
CA LYS A 351 -11.26 21.64 -15.82
C LYS A 351 -10.04 20.76 -16.08
N ARG A 352 -9.46 20.22 -15.01
CA ARG A 352 -8.38 19.24 -15.03
C ARG A 352 -8.91 17.91 -14.57
N LYS A 353 -8.21 16.87 -15.01
CA LYS A 353 -8.41 15.52 -14.54
C LYS A 353 -8.10 15.43 -13.05
N SER A 354 -8.99 14.81 -12.28
CA SER A 354 -8.72 14.49 -10.87
C SER A 354 -7.48 13.59 -10.76
N GLN A 355 -6.59 13.91 -9.82
CA GLN A 355 -5.44 13.07 -9.45
C GLN A 355 -5.87 11.65 -9.03
N ILE A 356 -7.09 11.48 -8.50
CA ILE A 356 -7.64 10.16 -8.17
C ILE A 356 -7.88 9.36 -9.44
N GLN A 357 -8.41 10.00 -10.49
CA GLN A 357 -8.57 9.35 -11.79
C GLN A 357 -7.21 9.05 -12.45
N THR A 358 -6.23 9.96 -12.34
CA THR A 358 -4.85 9.69 -12.81
C THR A 358 -4.26 8.47 -12.11
N TYR A 359 -4.45 8.34 -10.78
CA TYR A 359 -4.05 7.16 -10.03
C TYR A 359 -4.72 5.90 -10.58
N LEU A 360 -6.05 5.88 -10.69
CA LEU A 360 -6.82 4.69 -11.11
C LEU A 360 -6.37 4.19 -12.49
N GLU A 361 -6.00 5.08 -13.40
CA GLU A 361 -5.50 4.70 -14.72
C GLU A 361 -4.08 4.15 -14.70
N HIS A 362 -3.15 4.78 -13.99
CA HIS A 362 -1.75 4.33 -13.95
C HIS A 362 -1.55 3.15 -13.01
N ASN A 363 -2.44 2.97 -12.03
CA ASN A 363 -2.49 1.81 -11.15
C ASN A 363 -3.31 0.67 -11.75
N GLU A 364 -4.00 0.85 -12.88
CA GLU A 364 -4.92 -0.16 -13.44
C GLU A 364 -6.05 -0.59 -12.47
N GLY A 365 -6.58 0.37 -11.71
CA GLY A 365 -7.69 0.17 -10.78
C GLY A 365 -7.43 0.70 -9.37
N SER A 366 -8.30 0.29 -8.44
CA SER A 366 -8.23 0.69 -7.04
C SER A 366 -6.98 0.19 -6.33
N GLY A 367 -6.52 0.93 -5.33
CA GLY A 367 -5.34 0.56 -4.54
C GLY A 367 -5.02 1.59 -3.47
N VAL A 368 -3.94 1.34 -2.71
CA VAL A 368 -3.44 2.29 -1.71
C VAL A 368 -2.74 3.45 -2.42
N GLN A 369 -3.24 4.66 -2.18
CA GLN A 369 -2.68 5.90 -2.69
C GLN A 369 -1.52 6.39 -1.83
N HIS A 370 -1.71 6.47 -0.51
CA HIS A 370 -0.65 6.94 0.36
C HIS A 370 -0.71 6.34 1.76
N LEU A 371 0.44 6.39 2.43
CA LEU A 371 0.63 6.00 3.81
C LEU A 371 1.17 7.20 4.57
N ALA A 372 0.46 7.61 5.62
CA ALA A 372 0.89 8.71 6.48
C ALA A 372 1.67 8.19 7.68
N LEU A 373 2.92 8.62 7.81
CA LEU A 373 3.87 8.12 8.80
C LEU A 373 4.09 9.19 9.87
N VAL A 374 3.78 8.86 11.12
CA VAL A 374 3.98 9.76 12.24
C VAL A 374 5.46 9.83 12.58
N SER A 375 6.00 11.04 12.66
CA SER A 375 7.28 11.35 13.26
C SER A 375 7.11 11.95 14.65
N GLU A 376 8.03 11.64 15.56
CA GLU A 376 8.15 12.31 16.85
C GLU A 376 8.79 13.71 16.74
N ASP A 377 9.60 13.93 15.70
CA ASP A 377 10.24 15.20 15.34
C ASP A 377 10.34 15.30 13.81
N ILE A 378 9.29 15.83 13.19
CA ILE A 378 9.18 15.96 11.72
C ILE A 378 10.31 16.83 11.15
N PHE A 379 10.81 17.81 11.90
CA PHE A 379 11.90 18.67 11.44
C PHE A 379 13.20 17.87 11.30
N ARG A 380 13.57 17.08 12.32
CA ARG A 380 14.70 16.14 12.23
C ARG A 380 14.48 15.12 11.11
N THR A 381 13.32 14.49 11.05
CA THR A 381 13.01 13.48 10.04
C THR A 381 13.22 14.03 8.63
N LEU A 382 12.66 15.20 8.33
CA LEU A 382 12.76 15.77 6.99
C LEU A 382 14.15 16.28 6.65
N ARG A 383 14.91 16.82 7.62
CA ARG A 383 16.34 17.13 7.41
C ARG A 383 17.11 15.88 6.98
N GLU A 384 16.88 14.74 7.62
CA GLU A 384 17.56 13.49 7.28
C GLU A 384 17.08 12.90 5.95
N MET A 385 15.78 12.89 5.68
CA MET A 385 15.23 12.41 4.41
C MET A 385 15.71 13.26 3.22
N ARG A 386 15.66 14.60 3.33
CA ARG A 386 16.08 15.52 2.26
C ARG A 386 17.56 15.42 1.93
N LYS A 387 18.44 15.19 2.91
CA LYS A 387 19.87 14.91 2.67
C LYS A 387 20.10 13.71 1.76
N ARG A 388 19.14 12.78 1.71
CA ARG A 388 19.24 11.52 0.96
C ARG A 388 18.50 11.53 -0.36
N SER A 389 17.63 12.51 -0.62
CA SER A 389 16.82 12.60 -1.85
C SER A 389 17.65 12.44 -3.12
N GLY A 390 18.77 13.17 -3.24
CA GLY A 390 19.64 13.13 -4.43
C GLY A 390 20.56 11.90 -4.53
N ILE A 391 20.55 11.02 -3.54
CA ILE A 391 21.43 9.84 -3.43
C ILE A 391 20.63 8.57 -3.09
N GLY A 392 19.50 8.40 -3.77
CA GLY A 392 18.67 7.19 -3.69
C GLY A 392 17.55 7.21 -2.66
N GLY A 393 17.35 8.32 -1.94
CA GLY A 393 16.21 8.52 -1.04
C GLY A 393 14.91 8.91 -1.77
N PHE A 394 14.02 9.57 -1.04
CA PHE A 394 12.74 10.06 -1.58
C PHE A 394 12.80 11.55 -1.83
N GLU A 395 12.20 11.98 -2.93
CA GLU A 395 11.98 13.39 -3.24
C GLU A 395 10.64 13.85 -2.69
N PHE A 396 10.51 15.16 -2.44
CA PHE A 396 9.29 15.76 -1.93
C PHE A 396 8.59 16.60 -2.99
N MET A 397 7.29 16.81 -2.79
CA MET A 397 6.53 17.75 -3.61
C MET A 397 7.10 19.16 -3.51
N PRO A 398 6.91 20.02 -4.54
CA PRO A 398 7.36 21.40 -4.49
C PRO A 398 6.81 22.13 -3.27
N SER A 399 7.69 22.88 -2.60
CA SER A 399 7.30 23.68 -1.44
C SER A 399 6.29 24.75 -1.82
N PRO A 400 5.29 25.05 -0.96
CA PRO A 400 4.44 26.21 -1.10
C PRO A 400 5.21 27.53 -1.25
N PRO A 401 4.61 28.57 -1.85
CA PRO A 401 5.26 29.87 -1.97
C PRO A 401 5.48 30.54 -0.60
N PRO A 402 6.45 31.46 -0.45
CA PRO A 402 6.71 32.18 0.82
C PRO A 402 5.47 32.89 1.39
N THR A 403 4.50 33.27 0.55
CA THR A 403 3.23 33.88 0.96
C THR A 403 2.37 32.95 1.82
N TYR A 404 2.52 31.64 1.67
CA TYR A 404 1.88 30.64 2.53
C TYR A 404 2.43 30.73 3.96
N TYR A 405 3.75 30.68 4.13
CA TYR A 405 4.41 30.72 5.44
C TYR A 405 4.22 32.03 6.19
N LYS A 406 4.18 33.16 5.46
CA LYS A 406 3.83 34.47 6.05
C LYS A 406 2.45 34.47 6.71
N LYS A 407 1.50 33.67 6.22
CA LYS A 407 0.16 33.54 6.80
C LYS A 407 0.12 32.53 7.96
N LEU A 408 1.08 31.62 8.08
CA LEU A 408 1.10 30.62 9.14
C LEU A 408 1.20 31.24 10.54
N LYS A 409 1.90 32.37 10.68
CA LYS A 409 1.98 33.08 11.97
C LYS A 409 0.61 33.45 12.54
N HIS A 410 -0.36 33.78 11.69
CA HIS A 410 -1.74 34.05 12.11
C HIS A 410 -2.54 32.77 12.42
N ARG A 411 -2.16 31.62 11.86
CA ARG A 411 -2.89 30.34 12.01
C ARG A 411 -2.39 29.50 13.19
N ALA A 412 -1.08 29.48 13.40
CA ALA A 412 -0.41 28.55 14.32
C ALA A 412 0.75 29.21 15.11
N GLY A 413 0.85 30.54 15.16
CA GLY A 413 1.94 31.24 15.85
C GLY A 413 1.91 31.14 17.38
N ASP A 414 0.82 30.64 17.96
CA ASP A 414 0.68 30.27 19.38
C ASP A 414 1.13 28.83 19.68
N VAL A 415 1.32 28.00 18.64
CA VAL A 415 1.78 26.60 18.76
C VAL A 415 3.21 26.44 18.25
N LEU A 416 3.57 27.14 17.16
CA LEU A 416 4.89 27.10 16.55
C LEU A 416 5.64 28.40 16.82
N THR A 417 6.91 28.27 17.22
CA THR A 417 7.80 29.43 17.34
C THR A 417 8.14 30.01 15.97
N ASP A 418 8.61 31.27 15.92
CA ASP A 418 9.06 31.89 14.67
C ASP A 418 10.19 31.09 13.98
N GLU A 419 11.06 30.44 14.77
CA GLU A 419 12.10 29.55 14.27
C GLU A 419 11.51 28.27 13.66
N GLN A 420 10.53 27.66 14.30
CA GLN A 420 9.84 26.49 13.76
C GLN A 420 9.04 26.81 12.48
N ILE A 421 8.45 28.00 12.38
CA ILE A 421 7.78 28.46 11.16
C ILE A 421 8.80 28.62 10.03
N LYS A 422 10.00 29.15 10.33
CA LYS A 422 11.10 29.24 9.35
C LYS A 422 11.58 27.85 8.91
N ASP A 423 11.73 26.91 9.85
CA ASP A 423 12.04 25.52 9.54
C ASP A 423 10.95 24.88 8.65
N CYS A 424 9.67 25.20 8.88
CA CYS A 424 8.58 24.76 8.01
C CYS A 424 8.77 25.28 6.58
N GLU A 425 9.14 26.56 6.41
CA GLU A 425 9.40 27.16 5.09
C GLU A 425 10.58 26.50 4.38
N GLU A 426 11.70 26.32 5.09
CA GLU A 426 12.92 25.71 4.54
C GLU A 426 12.70 24.25 4.14
N LEU A 427 11.92 23.50 4.94
CA LEU A 427 11.67 22.09 4.71
C LEU A 427 10.43 21.81 3.85
N GLY A 428 9.64 22.83 3.51
CA GLY A 428 8.43 22.68 2.70
C GLY A 428 7.24 22.06 3.46
N ILE A 429 7.17 22.22 4.78
CA ILE A 429 6.15 21.60 5.65
C ILE A 429 4.84 22.39 5.58
N LEU A 430 3.75 21.70 5.33
CA LEU A 430 2.40 22.23 5.42
C LEU A 430 1.88 22.15 6.86
N VAL A 431 1.09 23.12 7.29
CA VAL A 431 0.60 23.24 8.68
C VAL A 431 -0.89 23.54 8.62
N ASP A 432 -1.67 22.58 9.09
CA ASP A 432 -3.10 22.76 9.31
C ASP A 432 -3.43 22.79 10.80
N ARG A 433 -4.60 23.32 11.12
CA ARG A 433 -5.08 23.40 12.50
C ARG A 433 -6.58 23.22 12.54
N ASP A 434 -7.04 22.39 13.46
CA ASP A 434 -8.45 22.27 13.83
C ASP A 434 -8.69 22.77 15.27
N ASP A 435 -9.90 22.55 15.78
CA ASP A 435 -10.31 22.92 17.13
C ASP A 435 -9.58 22.12 18.23
N GLN A 436 -8.97 20.98 17.90
CA GLN A 436 -8.37 20.04 18.86
C GLN A 436 -6.83 20.05 18.84
N GLY A 437 -6.20 20.38 17.70
CA GLY A 437 -4.76 20.36 17.56
C GLY A 437 -4.23 20.91 16.24
N THR A 438 -2.92 20.77 16.07
CA THR A 438 -2.16 21.22 14.90
C THR A 438 -1.54 20.03 14.20
N LEU A 439 -1.63 20.00 12.88
CA LEU A 439 -1.07 18.97 12.01
C LEU A 439 0.04 19.57 11.14
N LEU A 440 1.26 19.07 11.31
CA LEU A 440 2.37 19.29 10.39
C LEU A 440 2.43 18.12 9.43
N GLN A 441 2.55 18.38 8.13
CA GLN A 441 2.56 17.34 7.10
C GLN A 441 3.42 17.72 5.89
N ILE A 442 3.93 16.71 5.19
CA ILE A 442 4.55 16.88 3.88
C ILE A 442 4.41 15.60 3.06
N PHE A 443 4.37 15.75 1.74
CA PHE A 443 4.17 14.66 0.80
C PHE A 443 5.42 14.41 -0.03
N THR A 444 5.78 13.14 -0.17
CA THR A 444 6.79 12.72 -1.15
C THR A 444 6.23 12.83 -2.56
N LYS A 445 7.11 12.86 -3.57
CA LYS A 445 6.76 12.41 -4.91
C LYS A 445 6.40 10.90 -4.88
N PRO A 446 5.84 10.34 -5.98
CA PRO A 446 5.60 8.90 -6.05
C PRO A 446 6.85 8.10 -5.69
N VAL A 447 6.67 7.04 -4.89
CA VAL A 447 7.80 6.23 -4.37
C VAL A 447 8.25 5.16 -5.35
N GLY A 448 7.47 4.88 -6.40
CA GLY A 448 7.84 4.02 -7.53
C GLY A 448 7.88 4.81 -8.84
N ASP A 449 7.89 4.08 -9.96
CA ASP A 449 7.99 4.68 -11.29
C ASP A 449 6.69 5.37 -11.73
N ARG A 450 5.55 4.87 -11.26
CA ARG A 450 4.21 5.32 -11.69
C ARG A 450 3.71 6.45 -10.77
N PRO A 451 2.89 7.40 -11.27
CA PRO A 451 2.26 8.44 -10.45
C PRO A 451 1.11 7.88 -9.61
N THR A 452 1.42 6.93 -8.73
CA THR A 452 0.47 6.15 -7.94
C THR A 452 0.73 6.35 -6.45
N ILE A 453 1.41 5.40 -5.81
CA ILE A 453 1.67 5.43 -4.37
C ILE A 453 2.71 6.49 -3.99
N PHE A 454 2.43 7.27 -2.94
CA PHE A 454 3.36 8.19 -2.29
C PHE A 454 3.29 8.07 -0.76
N ILE A 455 4.18 8.77 -0.06
CA ILE A 455 4.25 8.77 1.40
C ILE A 455 3.96 10.18 1.92
N GLU A 456 3.20 10.26 2.99
CA GLU A 456 3.05 11.47 3.78
C GLU A 456 3.83 11.31 5.10
N ILE A 457 4.59 12.32 5.49
CA ILE A 457 5.22 12.37 6.82
C ILE A 457 4.47 13.42 7.63
N ILE A 458 4.01 13.04 8.82
CA ILE A 458 3.21 13.91 9.67
C ILE A 458 3.74 14.01 11.10
N GLN A 459 3.36 15.08 11.78
CA GLN A 459 3.43 15.19 13.23
C GLN A 459 2.17 15.91 13.72
N ARG A 460 1.51 15.32 14.72
CA ARG A 460 0.32 15.88 15.36
C ARG A 460 0.73 16.52 16.69
N VAL A 461 0.26 17.73 16.95
CA VAL A 461 0.53 18.48 18.19
C VAL A 461 -0.81 18.79 18.87
N GLY A 462 -0.95 18.37 20.13
CA GLY A 462 -2.20 18.50 20.90
C GLY A 462 -2.86 17.16 21.19
N CYS A 463 -4.09 17.23 21.72
CA CYS A 463 -4.95 16.09 22.09
C CYS A 463 -4.27 15.02 22.97
N MET A 464 -3.42 15.45 23.90
CA MET A 464 -2.77 14.54 24.84
C MET A 464 -3.77 14.13 25.93
N LEU A 465 -3.98 12.84 26.07
CA LEU A 465 -4.84 12.22 27.08
C LEU A 465 -3.97 11.36 28.01
N LYS A 466 -4.53 11.00 29.17
CA LYS A 466 -3.95 10.02 30.09
C LYS A 466 -4.93 8.88 30.25
N ASP A 467 -4.44 7.65 30.18
CA ASP A 467 -5.23 6.48 30.55
C ASP A 467 -5.35 6.34 32.09
N GLU A 468 -6.06 5.32 32.55
CA GLU A 468 -6.31 5.05 33.96
C GLU A 468 -5.00 4.78 34.72
N GLU A 469 -3.98 4.28 34.02
CA GLU A 469 -2.63 4.02 34.52
C GLU A 469 -1.71 5.26 34.48
N GLY A 470 -2.20 6.39 33.97
CA GLY A 470 -1.47 7.66 33.90
C GLY A 470 -0.47 7.77 32.74
N LYS A 471 -0.43 6.79 31.83
CA LYS A 471 0.37 6.83 30.62
C LYS A 471 -0.27 7.80 29.63
N VAL A 472 0.58 8.70 29.13
CA VAL A 472 0.17 9.75 28.20
C VAL A 472 0.10 9.17 26.79
N TYR A 473 -1.03 9.37 26.12
CA TYR A 473 -1.22 9.01 24.72
C TYR A 473 -1.87 10.15 23.94
N GLN A 474 -1.72 10.16 22.62
CA GLN A 474 -2.33 11.15 21.75
C GLN A 474 -3.60 10.56 21.13
N LYS A 475 -4.73 11.30 21.21
CA LYS A 475 -5.98 10.91 20.57
C LYS A 475 -5.80 10.75 19.05
N GLY A 476 -6.35 9.68 18.49
CA GLY A 476 -6.37 9.43 17.04
C GLY A 476 -6.96 10.59 16.24
N GLY A 477 -6.32 10.92 15.12
CA GLY A 477 -6.76 11.99 14.21
C GLY A 477 -6.70 13.43 14.76
N CYS A 478 -5.93 13.67 15.84
CA CYS A 478 -5.74 15.02 16.39
C CYS A 478 -5.19 16.03 15.37
N GLY A 479 -5.86 17.15 15.13
CA GLY A 479 -5.46 18.12 14.08
C GLY A 479 -6.04 17.79 12.70
N GLY A 480 -6.94 16.81 12.60
CA GLY A 480 -7.67 16.47 11.38
C GLY A 480 -6.81 15.77 10.33
N PHE A 481 -7.16 15.93 9.05
CA PHE A 481 -6.43 15.33 7.92
C PHE A 481 -5.86 16.39 6.97
N GLY A 482 -5.69 17.63 7.44
CA GLY A 482 -5.11 18.67 6.60
C GLY A 482 -6.08 19.30 5.62
N LYS A 483 -7.38 19.38 5.92
CA LYS A 483 -8.40 20.01 5.06
C LYS A 483 -7.92 21.34 4.48
N GLY A 484 -7.36 22.21 5.32
CA GLY A 484 -6.86 23.52 4.91
C GLY A 484 -5.63 23.48 4.01
N ASN A 485 -4.93 22.35 3.98
CA ASN A 485 -3.74 22.11 3.16
C ASN A 485 -4.04 21.39 1.84
N PHE A 486 -5.17 20.68 1.70
CA PHE A 486 -5.51 19.96 0.45
C PHE A 486 -5.46 20.87 -0.77
N SER A 487 -5.99 22.10 -0.67
CA SER A 487 -5.94 23.06 -1.78
C SER A 487 -4.49 23.40 -2.20
N GLU A 488 -3.57 23.52 -1.24
CA GLU A 488 -2.16 23.79 -1.53
C GLU A 488 -1.44 22.54 -2.06
N LEU A 489 -1.73 21.36 -1.51
CA LEU A 489 -1.23 20.09 -2.02
C LEU A 489 -1.63 19.88 -3.48
N PHE A 490 -2.91 20.10 -3.82
CA PHE A 490 -3.39 19.95 -5.19
C PHE A 490 -2.73 20.93 -6.14
N LYS A 491 -2.52 22.20 -5.74
CA LYS A 491 -1.75 23.14 -6.55
C LYS A 491 -0.33 22.63 -6.82
N SER A 492 0.36 22.10 -5.80
CA SER A 492 1.69 21.52 -5.97
C SER A 492 1.71 20.29 -6.88
N ILE A 493 0.70 19.41 -6.79
CA ILE A 493 0.54 18.25 -7.68
C ILE A 493 0.24 18.72 -9.11
N GLU A 494 -0.71 19.62 -9.30
CA GLU A 494 -1.10 20.16 -10.60
C GLU A 494 0.07 20.87 -11.30
N GLU A 495 0.90 21.59 -10.54
CA GLU A 495 2.12 22.21 -11.04
C GLU A 495 3.16 21.17 -11.43
N TYR A 496 3.38 20.15 -10.60
CA TYR A 496 4.26 19.04 -10.94
C TYR A 496 3.80 18.30 -12.21
N GLU A 497 2.52 17.99 -12.35
CA GLU A 497 1.96 17.36 -13.54
C GLU A 497 2.11 18.22 -14.81
N LYS A 498 1.98 19.56 -14.70
CA LYS A 498 2.27 20.47 -15.84
C LYS A 498 3.69 20.27 -16.35
N THR A 499 4.67 20.11 -15.46
CA THR A 499 6.07 19.89 -15.85
C THR A 499 6.28 18.56 -16.58
N LEU A 500 5.46 17.55 -16.29
CA LEU A 500 5.49 16.26 -16.97
C LEU A 500 4.79 16.31 -18.34
N GLN A 501 3.63 16.95 -18.42
CA GLN A 501 2.86 17.09 -19.67
C GLN A 501 3.60 17.91 -20.73
N ALA A 502 4.30 18.98 -20.32
CA ALA A 502 5.10 19.81 -21.22
C ALA A 502 6.25 19.06 -21.91
N LYS A 503 6.62 17.87 -21.42
CA LYS A 503 7.68 17.02 -21.97
C LYS A 503 7.18 15.83 -22.78
N ARG A 504 5.86 15.65 -22.94
CA ARG A 504 5.34 14.59 -23.81
C ARG A 504 5.76 14.87 -25.25
N ILE A 505 6.55 13.96 -25.81
CA ILE A 505 6.89 13.95 -27.23
C ILE A 505 5.56 13.82 -27.98
N PRO A 506 5.24 14.72 -28.94
CA PRO A 506 4.05 14.56 -29.77
C PRO A 506 4.04 13.15 -30.36
N GLU A 507 2.91 12.45 -30.29
CA GLU A 507 2.75 11.15 -30.93
C GLU A 507 3.36 11.23 -32.33
N ALA A 508 4.28 10.31 -32.63
CA ALA A 508 4.66 10.09 -34.01
C ALA A 508 3.38 9.75 -34.75
N ALA A 509 2.91 10.68 -35.59
CA ALA A 509 1.76 10.47 -36.46
C ALA A 509 1.97 9.11 -37.14
N SER A 510 1.09 8.17 -36.85
CA SER A 510 1.12 6.81 -37.39
C SER A 510 1.20 6.88 -38.91
N ALA A 511 2.29 6.38 -39.48
CA ALA A 511 2.45 6.15 -40.92
C ALA A 511 1.84 4.82 -41.33
#